data_AF-A0A2H6FIY0-F1
#
_entry.id   AF-A0A2H6FIY0-F1
#
_cell.length_a   1.000
_cell.length_b   1.000
_cell.length_c   1.000
_cell.angle_alpha   90.00
_cell.angle_beta   90.00
_cell.angle_gamma   90.00
#
_symmetry.space_group_name_H-M   'P 1'
#
loop_
_entity.id
_entity.type
_entity.pdbx_description
1 polymer ?
#
loop_
_entity_poly.entity_id
_entity_poly.type
_entity_poly.pdbx_seq_one_letter_code
_entity_poly.pdbx_strand_id
1 'polypeptide(L)' 'MKRGLAALIIFSIMLLFSCTTVVKEPPPRRPFPPRGPAIGCKDVWIPGHYKPGGRWIRGHWEVRCPQPRRYNAPFIK' A
#
# COMPACT_ATOMS: atom_id res chain seq x y z
N MET A 1 5.83 -49.43 9.83
CA MET A 1 5.50 -48.14 10.48
C MET A 1 5.93 -46.90 9.66
N LYS A 2 6.07 -46.98 8.33
CA LYS A 2 6.65 -45.88 7.50
C LYS A 2 5.60 -44.97 6.84
N ARG A 3 4.34 -45.44 6.72
CA ARG A 3 3.24 -44.72 6.05
C ARG A 3 2.66 -43.58 6.90
N GLY A 4 2.72 -43.68 8.23
CA GLY A 4 2.22 -42.64 9.14
C GLY A 4 3.10 -41.39 9.18
N LEU A 5 4.42 -41.53 9.01
CA LEU A 5 5.35 -40.41 8.99
C LEU A 5 5.12 -39.49 7.78
N ALA A 6 4.89 -40.09 6.60
CA ALA A 6 4.63 -39.33 5.37
C ALA A 6 3.34 -38.50 5.47
N ALA A 7 2.28 -39.04 6.08
CA ALA A 7 1.03 -38.31 6.29
C ALA A 7 1.19 -37.10 7.24
N LEU A 8 1.99 -37.26 8.31
CA LEU A 8 2.28 -36.16 9.25
C LEU A 8 3.12 -35.06 8.61
N ILE A 9 4.08 -35.41 7.75
CA ILE A 9 4.89 -34.43 7.01
C ILE A 9 4.01 -33.63 6.05
N ILE A 10 3.15 -34.30 5.27
CA ILE A 10 2.24 -33.63 4.35
C ILE A 10 1.27 -32.71 5.10
N PHE A 11 0.70 -33.16 6.22
CA PHE A 11 -0.19 -32.36 7.04
C PHE A 11 0.52 -31.12 7.61
N SER A 12 1.76 -31.27 8.09
CA SER A 12 2.59 -30.15 8.56
C SER A 12 2.87 -29.13 7.44
N ILE A 13 3.21 -29.60 6.23
CA ILE A 13 3.43 -28.72 5.07
C ILE A 13 2.15 -27.97 4.70
N MET A 14 0.98 -28.62 4.72
CA MET A 14 -0.31 -27.98 4.45
C MET A 14 -0.69 -26.93 5.51
N LEU A 15 -0.38 -27.19 6.79
CA LEU A 15 -0.58 -26.22 7.87
C LEU A 15 0.36 -25.01 7.74
N LEU A 16 1.62 -25.24 7.36
CA LEU A 16 2.57 -24.15 7.09
C LEU A 16 2.15 -23.31 5.87
N PHE A 17 1.59 -23.94 4.84
CA PHE A 17 1.11 -23.23 3.64
C PHE A 17 -0.19 -22.44 3.87
N SER A 18 -1.00 -22.86 4.85
CA SER A 18 -2.27 -22.18 5.17
C SER A 18 -2.09 -20.84 5.92
N CYS A 19 -0.87 -20.49 6.34
CA CYS A 19 -0.64 -19.36 7.24
C CYS A 19 -0.23 -18.03 6.57
N THR A 20 -0.08 -17.97 5.24
CA THR A 20 0.60 -16.83 4.59
C THR A 20 -0.23 -15.97 3.64
N THR A 21 -1.54 -16.21 3.50
CA THR A 21 -2.38 -15.30 2.72
C THR A 21 -2.83 -14.13 3.59
N VAL A 22 -1.90 -13.23 3.91
CA VAL A 22 -2.26 -11.88 4.33
C VAL A 22 -3.02 -11.26 3.17
N VAL A 23 -4.34 -11.29 3.24
CA VAL A 23 -5.23 -10.70 2.25
C VAL A 23 -4.91 -9.20 2.25
N LYS A 24 -4.18 -8.76 1.23
CA LYS A 24 -3.92 -7.34 1.00
C LYS A 24 -5.21 -6.75 0.46
N GLU A 25 -6.07 -6.30 1.37
CA GLU A 25 -7.34 -5.67 1.02
C GLU A 25 -7.07 -4.52 0.02
N PRO A 26 -7.88 -4.41 -1.05
CA PRO A 26 -7.77 -3.28 -1.96
C PRO A 26 -8.04 -1.99 -1.20
N PRO A 27 -7.40 -0.87 -1.60
CA PRO A 27 -7.63 0.41 -0.94
C PRO A 27 -9.11 0.79 -1.00
N PRO A 28 -9.65 1.45 0.04
CA PRO A 28 -11.04 1.90 0.03
C PRO A 28 -11.29 2.87 -1.12
N ARG A 29 -12.46 2.78 -1.76
CA ARG A 29 -12.81 3.71 -2.85
C ARG A 29 -12.67 5.16 -2.39
N ARG A 30 -12.10 5.99 -3.24
CA ARG A 30 -11.95 7.41 -2.94
C ARG A 30 -13.34 8.07 -2.91
N PRO A 31 -13.65 8.92 -1.93
CA PRO A 31 -14.73 9.87 -2.05
C PRO A 31 -14.49 10.73 -3.29
N PHE A 32 -15.53 10.99 -4.10
CA PHE A 32 -15.41 11.82 -5.30
C PHE A 32 -14.71 13.15 -4.95
N PRO A 33 -13.57 13.49 -5.59
CA PRO A 33 -12.97 14.79 -5.37
C PRO A 33 -13.91 15.87 -5.94
N PRO A 34 -14.15 17.00 -5.25
CA PRO A 34 -15.00 18.08 -5.74
C PRO A 34 -14.52 18.71 -7.07
N ARG A 35 -13.24 18.51 -7.41
CA ARG A 35 -12.56 18.98 -8.61
C ARG A 35 -11.60 17.87 -9.01
N GLY A 36 -11.66 17.41 -10.26
CA GLY A 36 -10.76 16.39 -10.80
C GLY A 36 -9.29 16.74 -10.53
N PRO A 37 -8.38 15.74 -10.53
CA PRO A 37 -6.98 15.99 -10.23
C PRO A 37 -6.42 17.07 -11.17
N ALA A 38 -5.69 18.03 -10.61
CA ALA A 38 -4.95 19.02 -11.39
C ALA A 38 -4.04 18.31 -12.42
N ILE A 39 -3.84 18.92 -13.59
CA ILE A 39 -3.13 18.31 -14.73
C ILE A 39 -1.79 17.73 -14.26
N GLY A 40 -1.61 16.42 -14.50
CA GLY A 40 -0.40 15.68 -14.13
C GLY A 40 -0.38 15.13 -12.71
N CYS A 41 -1.25 15.58 -11.81
CA CYS A 41 -1.34 15.05 -10.45
C CYS A 41 -2.07 13.69 -10.44
N LYS A 42 -1.63 12.81 -9.54
CA LYS A 42 -2.18 11.46 -9.37
C LYS A 42 -2.56 11.22 -7.92
N ASP A 43 -3.64 10.49 -7.75
CA ASP A 43 -4.13 10.08 -6.45
C ASP A 43 -3.48 8.77 -6.04
N VAL A 44 -2.89 8.73 -4.85
CA VAL A 44 -2.18 7.56 -4.34
C VAL A 44 -2.74 7.19 -2.97
N TRP A 45 -3.07 5.90 -2.80
CA TRP A 45 -3.40 5.36 -1.48
C TRP A 45 -2.13 5.10 -0.70
N ILE A 46 -2.07 5.63 0.51
CA ILE A 46 -0.97 5.41 1.44
C ILE A 46 -1.49 4.48 2.53
N PRO A 47 -0.90 3.27 2.68
CA PRO A 47 -1.28 2.38 3.77
C PRO A 47 -0.96 3.01 5.13
N GLY A 48 -1.59 2.51 6.18
CA GLY A 48 -1.27 2.93 7.53
C GLY A 48 0.20 2.71 7.83
N HIS A 49 0.85 3.70 8.44
CA HIS A 49 2.28 3.67 8.73
C HIS A 49 2.62 4.49 9.96
N TYR A 50 3.78 4.19 10.55
CA TYR A 50 4.34 4.97 11.64
C TYR A 50 5.14 6.16 11.12
N LYS A 51 4.95 7.32 11.72
CA LYS A 51 5.90 8.44 11.58
C LYS A 51 7.20 8.13 12.31
N PRO A 52 8.31 8.81 11.98
CA PRO A 52 9.55 8.73 12.74
C PRO A 52 9.37 8.97 14.26
N GLY A 53 8.37 9.76 14.67
CA GLY A 53 8.02 9.97 16.09
C GLY A 53 7.11 8.90 16.71
N GLY A 54 6.98 7.71 16.13
CA GLY A 54 6.20 6.59 16.68
C GLY A 54 4.67 6.73 16.60
N ARG A 55 4.16 7.83 16.06
CA ARG A 55 2.71 8.02 15.86
C ARG A 55 2.20 7.20 14.66
N TRP A 56 1.20 6.36 14.89
CA TRP A 56 0.47 5.67 13.83
C TRP A 56 -0.41 6.65 13.03
N ILE A 57 -0.31 6.59 11.71
CA ILE A 57 -1.23 7.25 10.78
C ILE A 57 -2.10 6.16 10.15
N ARG A 58 -3.42 6.37 10.16
CA ARG A 58 -4.36 5.53 9.40
C ARG A 58 -4.11 5.70 7.90
N GLY A 59 -4.44 4.67 7.13
CA GLY A 59 -4.36 4.74 5.68
C GLY A 59 -5.21 5.88 5.12
N HIS A 60 -4.69 6.59 4.14
CA HIS A 60 -5.35 7.76 3.57
C HIS A 60 -4.96 7.97 2.12
N TRP A 61 -5.78 8.75 1.42
CA TRP A 61 -5.52 9.18 0.06
C TRP A 61 -4.66 10.46 0.07
N GLU A 62 -3.65 10.51 -0.78
CA GLU A 62 -2.80 11.69 -1.01
C GLU A 62 -2.82 12.05 -2.50
N VAL A 63 -2.77 13.35 -2.81
CA VAL A 63 -2.58 13.86 -4.18
C VAL A 63 -1.09 14.09 -4.40
N ARG A 64 -0.48 13.34 -5.32
CA ARG A 64 0.91 13.52 -5.72
C ARG A 64 0.98 14.20 -7.07
N CYS A 65 1.44 15.44 -7.07
CA CYS A 65 1.79 16.13 -8.29
C CYS A 65 3.25 15.79 -8.65
N PRO A 66 3.60 15.71 -9.94
CA PRO A 66 4.98 15.82 -10.36
C PRO A 66 5.50 17.08 -9.70
N GLN A 67 6.62 17.01 -8.99
CA GLN A 67 7.31 18.25 -8.64
C GLN A 67 7.48 18.99 -9.96
N PRO A 68 7.02 20.26 -10.09
CA PRO A 68 7.48 21.05 -11.20
C PRO A 68 8.99 20.91 -11.14
N ARG A 69 9.60 20.32 -12.18
CA ARG A 69 11.05 20.34 -12.28
C ARG A 69 11.43 21.76 -11.89
N ARG A 70 12.38 21.92 -10.97
CA ARG A 70 13.09 23.19 -10.78
C ARG A 70 13.68 23.56 -12.15
N TYR A 71 12.84 24.06 -13.03
CA TYR A 71 13.19 24.59 -14.31
C TYR A 71 13.11 26.07 -14.04
N ASN A 72 14.29 26.64 -13.82
CA ASN A 72 14.61 28.07 -13.81
C ASN A 72 13.51 28.91 -14.47
N ALA A 73 12.45 29.22 -13.75
CA ALA A 73 11.49 30.22 -14.17
C ALA A 73 12.14 31.53 -13.75
N PRO A 74 12.59 32.40 -14.68
CA PRO A 74 13.01 33.72 -14.29
C PRO A 74 11.81 34.39 -13.63
N PHE A 75 12.01 34.87 -12.41
CA PHE A 75 11.10 35.82 -11.77
C PHE A 75 11.04 37.04 -12.69
N ILE A 76 10.00 37.15 -13.51
CA ILE A 76 9.66 38.41 -14.16
C ILE A 76 8.81 39.17 -13.14
N LYS A 77 9.40 40.22 -12.56
CA LYS A 77 8.69 41.25 -11.79
C LYS A 77 7.87 42.12 -12.72
#